data_AF-A0A2G9TMY4-F1
#
_entry.id   AF-A0A2G9TMY4-F1
#
_cell.length_a   1.000
_cell.length_b   1.000
_cell.length_c   1.000
_cell.angle_alpha   90.00
_cell.angle_beta   90.00
_cell.angle_gamma   90.00
#
_symmetry.space_group_name_H-M   'P 1'
#
loop_
_entity.id
_entity.type
_entity.pdbx_description
1 polymer ?
#
loop_
_entity_poly.entity_id
_entity_poly.type
_entity_poly.pdbx_seq_one_letter_code
_entity_poly.pdbx_strand_id
1 'polypeptide(L)'
;LSISTTGFIYDVQVNAVLPYAVEWAECGEFTRALREWIFAFLLIVQKPLMPDVCAAIRGLANLCRSSRNSVDIERKDEIRELSWFITIVSEYFGQTDLADL
;
A
#
# COMPACT_ATOMS: atom_id res chain seq x y z
N LEU A 1 0.66 30.08 -9.83
CA LEU A 1 1.14 29.98 -8.44
C LEU A 1 0.23 29.14 -7.55
N SER A 2 -1.11 29.26 -7.59
CA SER A 2 -1.98 28.49 -6.68
C SER A 2 -2.01 26.97 -6.89
N ILE A 3 -1.89 26.47 -8.14
CA ILE A 3 -2.01 25.03 -8.44
C ILE A 3 -0.76 24.24 -7.98
N SER A 4 0.44 24.82 -8.13
CA SER A 4 1.69 24.15 -7.72
C SER A 4 1.83 24.03 -6.20
N THR A 5 1.37 25.04 -5.45
CA THR A 5 1.38 24.99 -3.98
C THR A 5 0.41 23.94 -3.46
N THR A 6 -0.78 23.86 -4.06
CA THR A 6 -1.78 22.85 -3.71
C THR A 6 -1.29 21.43 -4.01
N GLY A 7 -0.70 21.18 -5.19
CA GLY A 7 -0.14 19.86 -5.53
C GLY A 7 0.99 19.42 -4.59
N PHE A 8 1.87 20.35 -4.18
CA PHE A 8 2.94 20.07 -3.24
C PHE A 8 2.42 19.74 -1.83
N ILE A 9 1.42 20.47 -1.33
CA ILE A 9 0.82 20.20 -0.01
C ILE A 9 0.15 18.82 0.01
N TYR A 10 -0.56 18.45 -1.07
CA TYR A 10 -1.18 17.13 -1.17
C TYR A 10 -0.15 15.99 -1.16
N ASP A 11 0.95 16.13 -1.89
CA ASP A 11 2.02 15.12 -1.92
C ASP A 11 2.66 14.95 -0.53
N VAL A 12 2.94 16.04 0.18
CA VAL A 12 3.48 15.99 1.56
C VAL A 12 2.52 15.28 2.52
N GLN A 13 1.22 15.54 2.43
CA GLN A 13 0.23 14.91 3.30
C GLN A 13 0.08 13.41 3.02
N VAL A 14 0.04 13.01 1.74
CA VAL A 14 -0.07 11.60 1.36
C VAL A 14 1.17 10.82 1.80
N ASN A 15 2.36 11.38 1.57
CA ASN A 15 3.62 10.76 1.97
C ASN A 15 3.77 10.62 3.49
N ALA A 16 3.09 11.45 4.29
CA ALA A 16 3.04 11.32 5.76
C ALA A 16 1.95 10.36 6.25
N VAL A 17 0.78 10.36 5.61
CA VAL A 17 -0.38 9.56 6.05
C VAL A 17 -0.26 8.10 5.66
N LEU A 18 0.29 7.79 4.48
CA LEU A 18 0.41 6.41 4.00
C LEU A 18 1.25 5.52 4.94
N PRO A 19 2.46 5.93 5.40
CA PRO A 19 3.21 5.15 6.38
C PRO A 19 2.44 4.88 7.66
N TYR A 20 1.74 5.89 8.19
CA TYR A 20 0.92 5.74 9.39
C TYR A 20 -0.27 4.78 9.19
N ALA A 21 -0.93 4.84 8.02
CA ALA A 21 -2.03 3.93 7.68
C ALA A 21 -1.55 2.48 7.56
N VAL A 22 -0.34 2.26 7.03
CA VAL A 22 0.26 0.92 6.98
C VAL A 22 0.67 0.44 8.36
N GLU A 23 1.31 1.28 9.18
CA GLU A 23 1.65 0.94 10.57
C GLU A 23 0.40 0.55 11.38
N TRP A 24 -0.70 1.27 11.18
CA TRP A 24 -1.99 0.94 11.78
C TRP A 24 -2.52 -0.41 11.30
N ALA A 25 -2.34 -0.75 10.01
CA ALA A 25 -2.71 -2.05 9.46
C ALA A 25 -1.87 -3.20 10.04
N GLU A 26 -0.59 -2.96 10.35
CA GLU A 26 0.31 -3.95 10.95
C GLU A 26 0.01 -4.17 12.45
N CYS A 27 -0.35 -3.11 13.18
CA CYS A 27 -0.65 -3.19 14.62
C CYS A 27 -2.07 -3.65 14.94
N GLY A 28 -3.00 -3.49 13.99
CA GLY A 28 -4.43 -3.73 14.17
C GLY A 28 -5.01 -4.78 13.23
N GLU A 29 -6.33 -4.75 13.06
CA GLU A 29 -6.99 -5.57 12.04
C GLU A 29 -6.90 -4.92 10.67
N PHE A 30 -6.48 -5.70 9.67
CA PHE A 30 -6.45 -5.29 8.27
C PHE A 30 -7.86 -5.32 7.64
N THR A 31 -8.74 -4.50 8.18
CA THR A 31 -10.16 -4.41 7.78
C THR A 31 -10.32 -3.98 6.34
N ARG A 32 -11.44 -4.37 5.72
CA ARG A 32 -11.74 -4.00 4.32
C ARG A 32 -11.75 -2.50 4.07
N ALA A 33 -12.32 -1.71 4.98
CA ALA A 33 -12.34 -0.25 4.86
C ALA A 33 -10.92 0.33 4.84
N LEU A 34 -10.03 -0.19 5.68
CA LEU A 34 -8.63 0.24 5.71
C LEU A 34 -7.90 -0.10 4.40
N ARG A 35 -8.18 -1.28 3.83
CA ARG A 35 -7.64 -1.67 2.52
C ARG A 35 -8.06 -0.72 1.41
N GLU A 36 -9.34 -0.36 1.36
CA GLU A 36 -9.87 0.57 0.36
C GLU A 36 -9.21 1.97 0.47
N TRP A 37 -8.98 2.45 1.69
CA TRP A 37 -8.24 3.70 1.93
C TRP A 37 -6.77 3.62 1.49
N ILE A 38 -6.08 2.55 1.87
CA ILE A 38 -4.68 2.33 1.47
C ILE A 38 -4.57 2.23 -0.05
N PHE A 39 -5.51 1.54 -0.70
CA PHE A 39 -5.57 1.48 -2.17
C PHE A 39 -5.74 2.87 -2.78
N ALA A 40 -6.66 3.69 -2.25
CA ALA A 40 -6.83 5.07 -2.70
C ALA A 40 -5.54 5.90 -2.53
N PHE A 41 -4.81 5.73 -1.43
CA PHE A 41 -3.51 6.37 -1.24
C PHE A 41 -2.48 5.92 -2.29
N LEU A 42 -2.38 4.61 -2.57
CA LEU A 42 -1.47 4.09 -3.60
C LEU A 42 -1.75 4.67 -5.00
N LEU A 43 -3.01 5.02 -5.32
CA LEU A 43 -3.35 5.64 -6.61
C LEU A 43 -2.90 7.11 -6.73
N ILE A 44 -2.75 7.81 -5.61
CA ILE A 44 -2.43 9.25 -5.60
C ILE A 44 -0.97 9.54 -5.23
N VAL A 45 -0.24 8.56 -4.70
CA VAL A 45 1.21 8.66 -4.45
C VAL A 45 1.94 8.89 -5.77
N GLN A 46 2.69 9.98 -5.84
CA GLN A 46 3.48 10.31 -7.02
C GLN A 46 4.91 9.78 -6.89
N LYS A 47 5.54 9.50 -8.04
CA LYS A 47 6.97 9.17 -8.11
C LYS A 47 7.78 10.46 -8.25
N PRO A 48 9.01 10.54 -7.69
CA PRO A 48 9.74 9.47 -6.98
C PRO A 48 9.27 9.28 -5.53
N LEU A 49 9.24 8.03 -5.08
CA LEU A 49 8.84 7.67 -3.72
C LEU A 49 9.88 8.17 -2.70
N MET A 50 9.40 8.71 -1.58
CA MET A 50 10.25 8.95 -0.42
C MET A 50 10.68 7.61 0.22
N PRO A 51 11.87 7.53 0.85
CA PRO A 51 12.35 6.30 1.49
C PRO A 51 11.36 5.72 2.51
N ASP A 52 10.71 6.57 3.30
CA ASP A 52 9.76 6.15 4.33
C ASP A 52 8.51 5.51 3.72
N VAL A 53 8.00 6.07 2.63
CA VAL A 53 6.87 5.51 1.89
C VAL A 53 7.27 4.20 1.23
N CYS A 54 8.49 4.11 0.70
CA CYS A 54 9.04 2.87 0.18
C CYS A 54 9.08 1.77 1.25
N ALA A 55 9.56 2.08 2.46
CA ALA A 55 9.55 1.14 3.59
C ALA A 55 8.12 0.72 3.97
N ALA A 56 7.18 1.67 4.03
CA ALA A 56 5.79 1.40 4.33
C ALA A 56 5.12 0.48 3.30
N ILE A 57 5.21 0.77 2.00
CA ILE A 57 4.56 -0.06 0.98
C ILE A 57 5.16 -1.48 0.94
N ARG A 58 6.45 -1.64 1.28
CA ARG A 58 7.08 -2.96 1.45
C ARG A 58 6.52 -3.70 2.66
N GLY A 59 6.35 -3.02 3.80
CA GLY A 59 5.67 -3.56 4.98
C GLY A 59 4.26 -4.05 4.64
N LEU A 60 3.49 -3.20 3.92
CA LEU A 60 2.15 -3.54 3.43
C LEU A 60 2.15 -4.80 2.56
N ALA A 61 3.06 -4.91 1.59
CA ALA A 61 3.14 -6.10 0.73
C ALA A 61 3.47 -7.37 1.52
N ASN A 62 4.37 -7.30 2.51
CA ASN A 62 4.65 -8.42 3.42
C ASN A 62 3.44 -8.78 4.29
N LEU A 63 2.73 -7.79 4.82
CA LEU A 63 1.48 -7.99 5.56
C LEU A 63 0.42 -8.68 4.69
N CYS A 64 0.26 -8.23 3.44
CA CYS A 64 -0.66 -8.84 2.48
C CYS A 64 -0.27 -10.29 2.16
N ARG A 65 1.03 -10.57 2.01
CA ARG A 65 1.55 -11.92 1.76
C ARG A 65 1.30 -12.86 2.94
N SER A 66 1.57 -12.39 4.16
CA SER A 66 1.30 -13.13 5.39
C SER A 66 -0.20 -13.41 5.57
N SER A 67 -1.03 -12.39 5.36
CA SER A 67 -2.49 -12.50 5.43
C SER A 67 -3.02 -13.46 4.36
N ARG A 68 -2.49 -13.43 3.14
CA ARG A 68 -2.92 -14.33 2.06
C ARG A 68 -2.64 -15.79 2.39
N ASN A 69 -1.53 -16.06 3.08
CA ASN A 69 -1.15 -17.41 3.49
C ASN A 69 -2.00 -17.95 4.66
N SER A 70 -2.66 -17.08 5.42
CA SER A 70 -3.55 -17.49 6.52
C SER A 70 -5.03 -17.54 6.12
N VAL A 71 -5.40 -16.96 4.96
CA VAL A 71 -6.76 -16.97 4.42
C VAL A 71 -7.11 -18.34 3.84
N ASP A 72 -8.34 -18.80 4.10
CA ASP A 72 -8.89 -20.04 3.54
C ASP A 72 -8.92 -19.98 2.01
N ILE A 73 -8.49 -21.07 1.35
CA ILE A 73 -8.44 -21.20 -0.11
C ILE A 73 -9.81 -21.03 -0.79
N GLU A 74 -10.91 -21.22 -0.07
CA GLU A 74 -12.26 -20.96 -0.58
C GLU A 74 -12.55 -19.46 -0.72
N ARG A 75 -11.87 -18.59 0.04
CA ARG A 75 -12.02 -17.13 0.01
C ARG A 75 -11.19 -16.50 -1.12
N LYS A 76 -11.41 -16.98 -2.35
CA LYS A 76 -10.67 -16.58 -3.56
C LYS A 76 -10.64 -15.08 -3.83
N ASP A 77 -11.72 -14.37 -3.51
CA ASP A 77 -11.78 -12.92 -3.73
C ASP A 77 -10.82 -12.14 -2.82
N GLU A 78 -10.68 -12.54 -1.56
CA GLU A 78 -9.75 -11.91 -0.62
C GLU A 78 -8.30 -12.25 -0.97
N ILE A 79 -8.03 -13.52 -1.33
CA ILE A 79 -6.72 -13.94 -1.84
C ILE A 79 -6.32 -13.11 -3.07
N ARG A 80 -7.26 -12.89 -3.98
CA ARG A 80 -7.05 -12.06 -5.17
C ARG A 80 -6.80 -10.61 -4.79
N GLU A 81 -7.61 -10.02 -3.91
CA GLU A 81 -7.44 -8.64 -3.41
C GLU A 81 -6.04 -8.43 -2.81
N LEU A 82 -5.59 -9.33 -1.93
CA LEU A 82 -4.25 -9.27 -1.32
C LEU A 82 -3.13 -9.43 -2.36
N SER A 83 -3.35 -10.26 -3.38
CA SER A 83 -2.38 -10.42 -4.48
C SER A 83 -2.24 -9.14 -5.32
N TRP A 84 -3.33 -8.39 -5.55
CA TRP A 84 -3.27 -7.11 -6.24
C TRP A 84 -2.39 -6.09 -5.51
N PHE A 85 -2.49 -6.02 -4.17
CA PHE A 85 -1.63 -5.14 -3.38
C PHE A 85 -0.14 -5.49 -3.57
N ILE A 86 0.19 -6.78 -3.50
CA ILE A 86 1.57 -7.26 -3.71
C ILE A 86 2.05 -6.86 -5.12
N THR A 87 1.25 -7.10 -6.15
CA THR A 87 1.59 -6.76 -7.54
C THR A 87 1.78 -5.26 -7.76
N ILE A 88 0.93 -4.41 -7.17
CA ILE A 88 1.06 -2.95 -7.28
C ILE A 88 2.39 -2.50 -6.64
N VAL A 89 2.72 -3.03 -5.46
CA VAL A 89 3.98 -2.68 -4.80
C VAL A 89 5.19 -3.18 -5.61
N SER A 90 5.14 -4.41 -6.11
CA SER A 90 6.29 -5.01 -6.79
C SER A 90 6.51 -4.48 -8.21
N GLU A 91 5.45 -4.41 -9.02
CA GLU A 91 5.54 -4.03 -10.43
C GLU A 91 5.38 -2.53 -10.64
N TYR A 92 4.34 -1.92 -10.07
CA TYR A 92 4.08 -0.50 -10.30
C TYR A 92 5.10 0.38 -9.56
N PHE A 93 5.38 0.11 -8.29
CA PHE A 93 6.37 0.86 -7.52
C PHE A 93 7.81 0.34 -7.66
N GLY A 94 8.02 -0.74 -8.41
CA GLY A 94 9.34 -1.27 -8.76
C GLY A 94 10.05 -2.00 -7.62
N GLN A 95 9.33 -2.44 -6.59
CA GLN A 95 9.87 -3.27 -5.50
C GLN A 95 9.91 -4.75 -5.93
N THR A 96 10.68 -5.03 -6.98
CA THR A 96 10.65 -6.33 -7.69
C THR A 96 11.09 -7.53 -6.83
N ASP A 97 11.76 -7.29 -5.71
CA ASP A 97 12.13 -8.34 -4.74
C ASP A 97 10.93 -8.88 -3.94
N LEU A 98 9.79 -8.19 -3.96
CA LEU A 98 8.54 -8.62 -3.33
C LEU A 98 7.54 -9.31 -4.27
N ALA A 99 7.83 -9.36 -5.57
CA ALA A 99 6.98 -10.09 -6.50
C ALA A 99 6.91 -11.57 -6.07
N ASP A 100 5.70 -12.10 -5.86
CA ASP A 100 5.52 -13.55 -5.73
C ASP A 100 5.87 -14.19 -7.08
N LEU A 101 6.97 -14.93 -7.10
CA LEU A 101 7.27 -15.95 -8.12
C LEU A 101 6.32 -17.15 -7.96
#